data_AF-A0A2E4L208-F1
#
_entry.id   AF-A0A2E4L208-F1
#
_cell.length_a   1.000
_cell.length_b   1.000
_cell.length_c   1.000
_cell.angle_alpha   90.00
_cell.angle_beta   90.00
_cell.angle_gamma   90.00
#
_symmetry.space_group_name_H-M   'P 1'
#
loop_
_entity.id
_entity.type
_entity.pdbx_description
1 polymer ?
#
loop_
_entity_poly.entity_id
_entity_poly.type
_entity_poly.pdbx_seq_one_letter_code
_entity_poly.pdbx_strand_id
1 'polypeptide(L)'
;MVSRIIKWAIALIFCSFALVNLNDPDGFIWVPVYVTVAFLPLASIEKVSVRLLKFYSLFLFIVGALVALGLLNSIMPWQADDRMGNMWEHQREGFGLILGAIWLWFGRKL
;
A
#
# COMPACT_ATOMS: atom_id res chain seq x y z
N MET A 1 12.09 13.39 17.77
CA MET A 1 13.13 12.52 17.18
C MET A 1 12.57 11.11 16.92
N VAL A 2 11.99 10.46 17.93
CA VAL A 2 11.34 9.12 17.81
C VAL A 2 10.26 9.06 16.73
N SER A 3 9.36 10.06 16.68
CA SER A 3 8.32 10.15 15.63
C SER A 3 8.89 10.11 14.21
N ARG A 4 9.97 10.84 13.96
CA ARG A 4 10.66 10.88 12.66
C ARG A 4 11.27 9.52 12.31
N ILE A 5 11.88 8.81 13.27
CA ILE A 5 12.45 7.47 13.04
C ILE A 5 11.34 6.49 12.65
N ILE A 6 10.21 6.49 13.37
CA ILE A 6 9.07 5.60 13.08
C ILE A 6 8.53 5.86 11.68
N LYS A 7 8.38 7.13 11.28
CA LYS A 7 7.92 7.48 9.93
C LYS A 7 8.80 6.92 8.83
N TRP A 8 10.12 7.04 8.98
CA TRP A 8 11.07 6.49 8.02
C TRP A 8 11.12 4.97 8.05
N ALA A 9 10.99 4.34 9.22
CA ALA A 9 10.89 2.89 9.32
C ALA A 9 9.66 2.35 8.56
N ILE A 10 8.49 2.98 8.72
CA ILE A 10 7.27 2.60 7.98
C ILE A 10 7.45 2.81 6.47
N ALA A 11 8.04 3.93 6.05
CA ALA A 11 8.34 4.16 4.64
C ALA A 11 9.28 3.08 4.06
N LEU A 12 10.31 2.67 4.82
CA LEU A 12 11.21 1.58 4.41
C LEU A 12 10.49 0.23 4.31
N ILE A 13 9.51 -0.05 5.18
CA ILE A 13 8.65 -1.24 5.07
C ILE A 13 7.90 -1.22 3.74
N PHE A 14 7.26 -0.10 3.36
CA PHE A 14 6.58 -0.01 2.06
C PHE A 14 7.55 -0.09 0.87
N CYS A 15 8.75 0.48 0.97
CA CYS A 15 9.78 0.26 -0.04
C CYS A 15 10.15 -1.22 -0.16
N SER A 16 10.20 -1.97 0.95
CA SER A 16 10.47 -3.41 0.91
C SER A 16 9.33 -4.19 0.24
N PHE A 17 8.07 -3.79 0.43
CA PHE A 17 6.94 -4.36 -0.30
C PHE A 17 7.07 -4.11 -1.81
N ALA A 18 7.42 -2.88 -2.21
CA ALA A 18 7.69 -2.58 -3.61
C ALA A 18 8.82 -3.45 -4.19
N LEU A 19 9.91 -3.66 -3.43
CA LEU A 19 11.05 -4.47 -3.89
C LEU A 19 10.68 -5.93 -4.12
N VAL A 20 9.89 -6.54 -3.24
CA VAL A 20 9.50 -7.95 -3.41
C VAL A 20 8.54 -8.15 -4.59
N ASN A 21 7.73 -7.14 -4.91
CA ASN A 21 6.83 -7.18 -6.07
C ASN A 21 7.48 -6.82 -7.42
N LEU A 22 8.78 -6.48 -7.48
CA LEU A 22 9.42 -6.08 -8.74
C LEU A 22 9.41 -7.16 -9.81
N ASN A 23 9.41 -8.43 -9.42
CA ASN A 23 9.51 -9.57 -10.33
C ASN A 23 8.14 -10.21 -10.63
N ASP A 24 7.06 -9.69 -10.05
CA ASP A 24 5.73 -10.24 -10.24
C ASP A 24 5.11 -9.74 -11.56
N PRO A 25 4.26 -10.53 -12.22
CA PRO A 25 3.61 -10.14 -13.49
C PRO A 25 2.84 -8.81 -13.42
N ASP A 26 2.36 -8.46 -12.23
CA ASP A 26 1.61 -7.24 -11.90
C ASP A 26 2.39 -6.28 -11.00
N GLY A 27 3.70 -6.48 -10.86
CA GLY A 27 4.61 -5.57 -10.16
C GLY A 27 4.53 -4.13 -10.69
N PHE A 28 4.20 -3.95 -11.97
CA PHE A 28 3.97 -2.63 -12.56
C PHE A 28 2.81 -1.85 -11.92
N ILE A 29 1.89 -2.52 -11.22
CA ILE A 29 0.81 -1.92 -10.43
C ILE A 29 1.30 -1.69 -8.99
N TRP A 30 1.83 -2.73 -8.35
CA TRP A 30 2.11 -2.71 -6.91
C TRP A 30 3.32 -1.85 -6.55
N VAL A 31 4.38 -1.88 -7.36
CA VAL A 31 5.60 -1.08 -7.15
C VAL A 31 5.29 0.43 -7.07
N PRO A 32 4.64 1.06 -8.07
CA PRO A 32 4.34 2.49 -7.97
C PRO A 32 3.36 2.80 -6.85
N VAL A 33 2.40 1.92 -6.54
CA VAL A 33 1.47 2.10 -5.42
C VAL A 33 2.22 2.16 -4.10
N TYR A 34 3.06 1.16 -3.80
CA TYR A 34 3.79 1.09 -2.53
C TYR A 34 4.83 2.20 -2.39
N VAL A 35 5.57 2.52 -3.46
CA VAL A 35 6.52 3.66 -3.45
C VAL A 35 5.78 4.97 -3.19
N THR A 36 4.64 5.19 -3.86
CA THR A 36 3.84 6.41 -3.64
C THR A 36 3.35 6.48 -2.20
N VAL A 37 2.76 5.39 -1.68
CA VAL A 37 2.26 5.29 -0.31
C VAL A 37 3.37 5.50 0.72
N ALA A 38 4.57 4.98 0.49
CA ALA A 38 5.72 5.15 1.39
C ALA A 38 6.01 6.62 1.69
N PHE A 39 6.04 7.45 0.65
CA PHE A 39 6.52 8.83 0.74
C PHE A 39 5.41 9.89 0.83
N LEU A 40 4.17 9.59 0.45
CA LEU A 40 3.08 10.58 0.43
C LEU A 40 2.86 11.28 1.78
N PRO A 41 2.84 10.58 2.93
CA PRO A 41 2.65 11.24 4.23
C PRO A 41 3.87 12.06 4.69
N LEU A 42 5.05 11.77 4.14
CA LEU A 42 6.31 12.48 4.42
C LEU A 42 6.48 13.76 3.61
N ALA A 43 5.76 13.90 2.50
CA ALA A 43 5.77 15.11 1.70
C ALA A 43 5.28 16.33 2.50
N SER A 44 5.81 17.51 2.17
CA SER A 44 5.39 18.77 2.82
C SER A 44 3.91 19.07 2.55
N ILE A 45 3.29 19.83 3.46
CA ILE A 45 1.86 20.20 3.36
C ILE A 45 1.57 21.01 2.09
N GLU A 46 2.51 21.84 1.65
CA GLU A 46 2.43 22.62 0.41
C GLU A 46 2.34 21.73 -0.84
N LYS A 47 2.93 20.52 -0.79
CA LYS A 47 2.91 19.56 -1.89
C LYS A 47 1.69 18.63 -1.84
N VAL A 48 1.24 18.25 -0.64
CA VAL A 48 0.15 17.29 -0.45
C VAL A 48 -0.73 17.73 0.70
N SER A 49 -2.00 18.04 0.44
CA SER A 49 -2.94 18.45 1.49
C SER A 49 -3.36 17.27 2.39
N VAL A 50 -3.70 17.56 3.64
CA VAL A 50 -4.22 16.52 4.57
C VAL A 50 -5.53 15.94 4.05
N ARG A 51 -6.41 16.75 3.46
CA ARG A 51 -7.68 16.29 2.89
C ARG A 51 -7.43 15.26 1.79
N LEU A 52 -6.45 15.50 0.93
CA LEU A 52 -6.08 14.59 -0.15
C LEU A 52 -5.56 13.25 0.39
N LEU A 53 -4.69 13.27 1.42
CA LEU A 53 -4.23 12.04 2.09
C LEU A 53 -5.39 11.23 2.67
N LYS A 54 -6.37 11.90 3.29
CA LYS A 54 -7.55 11.25 3.88
C LYS A 54 -8.47 10.64 2.82
N PHE A 55 -8.65 11.35 1.70
CA PHE A 55 -9.40 10.83 0.57
C PHE A 55 -8.74 9.57 -0.02
N TYR A 56 -7.45 9.63 -0.35
CA TYR A 56 -6.73 8.47 -0.88
C TYR A 56 -6.63 7.32 0.12
N SER A 57 -6.48 7.62 1.41
CA SER A 57 -6.55 6.60 2.46
C SER A 57 -7.88 5.85 2.42
N LEU A 58 -9.02 6.56 2.42
CA LEU A 58 -10.33 5.92 2.35
C LEU A 58 -10.51 5.12 1.05
N PHE A 59 -10.07 5.68 -0.08
CA PHE A 59 -10.12 4.99 -1.36
C PHE A 59 -9.31 3.68 -1.34
N LEU A 60 -8.04 3.73 -0.91
CA LEU A 60 -7.19 2.53 -0.80
C LEU A 60 -7.75 1.52 0.20
N PHE A 61 -8.39 1.98 1.28
CA PHE A 61 -9.01 1.08 2.25
C PHE A 61 -10.18 0.31 1.62
N ILE A 62 -11.06 1.00 0.90
CA ILE A 62 -12.21 0.37 0.21
C ILE A 62 -11.70 -0.62 -0.84
N VAL A 63 -10.79 -0.20 -1.71
CA VAL A 63 -10.21 -1.07 -2.75
C VAL A 63 -9.50 -2.27 -2.10
N GLY A 64 -8.67 -2.03 -1.10
CA GLY A 64 -7.94 -3.08 -0.38
C GLY A 64 -8.87 -4.11 0.27
N ALA A 65 -9.99 -3.67 0.86
CA ALA A 65 -10.99 -4.57 1.43
C ALA A 65 -11.68 -5.43 0.34
N LEU A 66 -12.05 -4.82 -0.78
CA LEU A 66 -12.66 -5.55 -1.90
C LEU A 66 -11.70 -6.59 -2.49
N VAL A 67 -10.43 -6.23 -2.63
CA VAL A 67 -9.35 -7.12 -3.10
C VAL A 67 -9.09 -8.26 -2.10
N ALA A 68 -8.94 -7.94 -0.81
CA ALA A 68 -8.68 -8.94 0.23
C ALA A 68 -9.80 -9.98 0.35
N LEU A 69 -11.05 -9.57 0.14
CA LEU A 69 -12.22 -10.46 0.11
C LEU A 69 -12.36 -11.25 -1.21
N GLY A 70 -11.51 -11.01 -2.20
CA GLY A 70 -11.53 -11.67 -3.51
C GLY A 70 -12.63 -11.16 -4.45
N LEU A 71 -13.31 -10.07 -4.10
CA LEU A 71 -14.42 -9.52 -4.89
C LEU A 71 -13.96 -8.89 -6.21
N LEU A 72 -12.68 -8.55 -6.32
CA LEU A 72 -12.05 -8.01 -7.53
C LEU A 72 -11.10 -9.00 -8.22
N ASN A 73 -11.08 -10.27 -7.82
CA ASN A 73 -10.13 -11.25 -8.35
C ASN A 73 -10.27 -11.47 -9.87
N SER A 74 -11.48 -11.30 -10.42
CA SER A 74 -11.76 -11.49 -11.85
C SER A 74 -11.11 -10.44 -12.77
N ILE A 75 -10.68 -9.30 -12.24
CA ILE A 75 -10.03 -8.23 -13.00
C ILE A 75 -8.53 -8.11 -12.71
N MET A 76 -7.99 -8.94 -11.83
CA MET A 76 -6.57 -8.97 -11.50
C MET A 76 -5.78 -9.75 -12.55
N PRO A 77 -4.53 -9.34 -12.85
CA PRO A 77 -3.67 -10.11 -13.74
C PRO A 77 -3.49 -11.53 -13.21
N TRP A 78 -3.55 -12.51 -14.10
CA TRP A 78 -3.29 -13.89 -13.72
C TRP A 78 -1.83 -14.06 -13.31
N GLN A 79 -1.61 -14.75 -12.19
CA GLN A 79 -0.30 -15.14 -11.71
C GLN A 79 -0.20 -16.67 -11.63
N ALA A 80 0.98 -17.21 -11.96
CA ALA A 80 1.21 -18.66 -11.96
C ALA A 80 1.31 -19.26 -10.55
N ASP A 81 1.77 -18.48 -9.57
CA ASP A 81 1.83 -18.84 -8.16
C ASP A 81 0.89 -17.95 -7.35
N ASP A 82 -0.33 -18.42 -7.15
CA ASP A 82 -1.41 -17.64 -6.54
C ASP A 82 -1.43 -17.72 -5.00
N ARG A 83 -0.48 -18.44 -4.38
CA ARG A 83 -0.42 -18.65 -2.94
C ARG A 83 0.99 -18.62 -2.37
N MET A 84 1.13 -17.93 -1.25
CA MET A 84 2.37 -17.89 -0.46
C MET A 84 2.01 -18.28 0.97
N GLY A 85 2.44 -19.47 1.38
CA GLY A 85 1.98 -20.08 2.63
C GLY A 85 0.47 -20.30 2.63
N ASN A 86 -0.23 -19.77 3.63
CA ASN A 86 -1.69 -19.89 3.78
C ASN A 86 -2.48 -18.70 3.21
N MET A 87 -1.82 -17.79 2.49
CA MET A 87 -2.46 -16.59 1.94
C MET A 87 -2.49 -16.64 0.41
N TRP A 88 -3.64 -16.31 -0.15
CA TRP A 88 -3.79 -16.05 -1.58
C TRP A 88 -3.14 -14.72 -1.97
N GLU A 89 -2.73 -14.57 -3.22
CA GLU A 89 -2.12 -13.31 -3.70
C GLU A 89 -3.05 -12.12 -3.46
N HIS A 90 -4.30 -12.21 -3.92
CA HIS A 90 -5.28 -11.13 -3.74
C HIS A 90 -5.47 -10.76 -2.25
N GLN A 91 -5.26 -11.69 -1.31
CA GLN A 91 -5.29 -11.36 0.12
C GLN A 91 -4.07 -10.54 0.52
N ARG A 92 -2.87 -10.93 0.10
CA ARG A 92 -1.62 -10.21 0.39
C ARG A 92 -1.66 -8.78 -0.13
N GLU A 93 -2.05 -8.61 -1.39
CA GLU A 93 -2.20 -7.32 -2.04
C GLU A 93 -3.25 -6.44 -1.35
N GLY A 94 -4.42 -7.03 -1.05
CA GLY A 94 -5.49 -6.35 -0.35
C GLY A 94 -5.07 -5.87 1.03
N PHE A 95 -4.33 -6.69 1.78
CA PHE A 95 -3.76 -6.27 3.06
C PHE A 95 -2.68 -5.19 2.91
N GLY A 96 -1.84 -5.28 1.88
CA GLY A 96 -0.87 -4.22 1.57
C GLY A 96 -1.53 -2.86 1.33
N LEU A 97 -2.65 -2.85 0.59
CA LEU A 97 -3.47 -1.66 0.38
C LEU A 97 -4.10 -1.14 1.68
N ILE A 98 -4.63 -2.02 2.52
CA ILE A 98 -5.22 -1.66 3.82
C ILE A 98 -4.15 -1.03 4.73
N LEU A 99 -2.97 -1.64 4.83
CA LEU A 99 -1.85 -1.08 5.59
C LEU A 99 -1.43 0.28 5.04
N GLY A 100 -1.38 0.40 3.70
CA GLY A 100 -1.13 1.67 3.03
C GLY A 100 -2.15 2.74 3.39
N ALA A 101 -3.44 2.40 3.42
CA ALA A 101 -4.50 3.29 3.82
C ALA A 101 -4.32 3.79 5.27
N ILE A 102 -3.99 2.90 6.20
CA ILE A 102 -3.71 3.25 7.61
C ILE A 102 -2.53 4.22 7.67
N TRP A 103 -1.45 3.94 6.94
CA TRP A 103 -0.29 4.81 6.88
C TRP A 103 -0.63 6.19 6.30
N LEU A 104 -1.38 6.27 5.20
CA LEU A 104 -1.84 7.54 4.63
C LEU A 104 -2.71 8.34 5.62
N TRP A 105 -3.53 7.65 6.42
CA TRP A 105 -4.39 8.31 7.39
C TRP A 105 -3.61 8.90 8.57
N PHE A 106 -2.72 8.13 9.19
CA PHE A 106 -2.09 8.50 10.46
C PHE A 106 -0.67 9.03 10.30
N GLY A 107 0.04 8.65 9.24
CA GLY A 107 1.49 8.83 9.11
C GLY A 107 1.99 10.26 9.18
N ARG A 108 1.17 11.22 8.77
CA ARG A 108 1.53 12.63 8.90
C ARG A 108 1.55 13.11 10.36
N LYS A 109 0.64 12.61 11.19
CA LYS A 109 0.46 13.03 12.60
C LYS A 109 1.32 12.26 13.60
N LEU A 110 1.95 11.16 13.18
CA LEU A 110 2.94 10.42 13.98
C LEU A 110 4.11 11.31 14.42
#